data_AF-A0A7Z9M1X2-F1
#
_entry.id   AF-A0A7Z9M1X2-F1
#
_cell.length_a   1.000
_cell.length_b   1.000
_cell.length_c   1.000
_cell.angle_alpha   90.00
_cell.angle_beta   90.00
_cell.angle_gamma   90.00
#
_symmetry.space_group_name_H-M   'P 1'
#
loop_
_entity.id
_entity.type
_entity.pdbx_description
1 polymer ?
#
loop_
_entity_poly.entity_id
_entity_poly.type
_entity_poly.pdbx_seq_one_letter_code
_entity_poly.pdbx_strand_id
1 'polypeptide(L)'
;MGAATLKVVLCCMFPISLPADTLPRGANWESGEEVSDIPRTFRWGVQRPNLLRYNRVEGFSIGVRAQFRPQSALGPISVTSTARLGLADLKPNLRLDFTRETIQERITFSGFHELTAIDERAGHFNLGNSISALVAGRDDGDYYRRSGASLEWVHPTMEQSSLRIRAFGEYHRPATIETDFTIWGLIKDNLEWRPNIGVDEGWFLGGSLEISSKWGTDPLFPRGGLLVSVEGAAGTAEYARADLLGSLDIPIFSDTRISLEAGIGTSLGDLPRQRLWYLGGPSTLRGVTPRALGGNKFFRVRGEVARSFSFGDVSLFSDGGWAPYSGTLGWDTDGPLFSIGSGLAVLDRLIHLDASWNLGDPGVFTGGRFRFHTYLDTVPF
;
A
#
# COMPACT_ATOMS: atom_id res chain seq x y z
N MET A 1 17.47 -14.43 16.82
CA MET A 1 16.82 -14.92 18.07
C MET A 1 16.94 -16.45 18.15
N GLY A 2 17.30 -17.00 19.31
CA GLY A 2 17.60 -18.43 19.47
C GLY A 2 16.37 -19.34 19.49
N ALA A 3 16.58 -20.62 19.12
CA ALA A 3 15.55 -21.66 18.97
C ALA A 3 14.64 -21.89 20.20
N ALA A 4 15.02 -21.39 21.38
CA ALA A 4 14.22 -21.46 22.60
C ALA A 4 12.97 -20.57 22.56
N THR A 5 13.01 -19.42 21.89
CA THR A 5 11.85 -18.51 21.77
C THR A 5 10.76 -19.10 20.84
N LEU A 6 11.15 -19.96 19.91
CA LEU A 6 10.26 -20.61 18.94
C LEU A 6 9.31 -21.63 19.61
N LYS A 7 9.73 -22.27 20.70
CA LYS A 7 8.88 -23.23 21.45
C LYS A 7 7.68 -22.57 22.12
N VAL A 8 7.78 -21.29 22.51
CA VAL A 8 6.67 -20.56 23.14
C VAL A 8 5.65 -20.10 22.09
N VAL A 9 6.11 -19.73 20.90
CA VAL A 9 5.24 -19.26 19.81
C VAL A 9 4.46 -20.42 19.17
N LEU A 10 5.04 -21.61 19.05
CA LEU A 10 4.35 -22.76 18.46
C LEU A 10 3.27 -23.38 19.37
N CYS A 11 3.40 -23.26 20.69
CA CYS A 11 2.43 -23.87 21.63
C CYS A 11 1.09 -23.11 21.67
N CYS A 12 1.06 -21.84 21.24
CA CYS A 12 -0.14 -21.01 21.23
C CYS A 12 -0.90 -21.01 19.89
N MET A 13 -0.43 -21.74 18.88
CA MET A 13 -1.01 -21.75 17.52
C MET A 13 -1.89 -22.97 17.18
N PHE A 14 -2.04 -23.94 18.09
CA PHE A 14 -2.90 -25.10 17.87
C PHE A 14 -4.01 -25.18 18.93
N PRO A 15 -5.29 -24.99 18.58
CA PRO A 15 -6.38 -25.33 19.50
C PRO A 15 -6.48 -26.86 19.55
N ILE A 16 -6.01 -27.46 20.65
CA ILE A 16 -6.41 -28.82 21.01
C ILE A 16 -7.88 -28.73 21.40
N SER A 17 -8.74 -29.29 20.57
CA SER A 17 -10.17 -29.45 20.86
C SER A 17 -10.31 -30.25 22.16
N LEU A 18 -10.74 -29.59 23.23
CA LEU A 18 -11.23 -30.25 24.43
C LEU A 18 -12.77 -30.34 24.37
N PRO A 19 -13.37 -31.48 24.74
CA PRO A 19 -14.81 -31.65 24.68
C PRO A 19 -15.50 -30.76 25.72
N ALA A 20 -16.53 -30.04 25.29
CA ALA A 20 -17.44 -29.37 26.21
C ALA A 20 -18.36 -30.42 26.82
N ASP A 21 -18.11 -30.79 28.08
CA ASP A 21 -19.19 -31.16 28.99
C ASP A 21 -18.75 -31.01 30.45
N THR A 22 -19.66 -30.46 31.24
CA THR A 22 -19.67 -30.32 32.71
C THR A 22 -18.76 -29.25 33.34
N LEU A 23 -19.31 -28.04 33.55
CA LEU A 23 -19.11 -27.31 34.83
C LEU A 23 -20.38 -26.53 35.21
N PRO A 24 -20.73 -26.49 36.52
CA PRO A 24 -22.07 -26.16 36.99
C PRO A 24 -22.31 -24.66 37.14
N ARG A 25 -23.61 -24.34 37.06
CA ARG A 25 -24.26 -23.05 37.22
C ARG A 25 -24.04 -22.48 38.64
N GLY A 26 -23.51 -21.26 38.74
CA GLY A 26 -23.67 -20.39 39.91
C GLY A 26 -22.39 -19.69 40.36
N ALA A 27 -22.30 -18.38 40.09
CA ALA A 27 -21.85 -17.35 41.03
C ALA A 27 -21.83 -16.00 40.30
N ASN A 28 -22.64 -15.08 40.81
CA ASN A 28 -22.82 -13.72 40.34
C ASN A 28 -21.48 -12.97 40.30
N TRP A 29 -21.11 -12.49 39.12
CA TRP A 29 -20.29 -11.29 38.97
C TRP A 29 -21.17 -10.25 38.29
N GLU A 30 -21.71 -9.34 39.08
CA GLU A 30 -22.29 -8.09 38.60
C GLU A 30 -21.19 -7.29 37.90
N SER A 31 -20.96 -7.55 36.62
CA SER A 31 -20.38 -6.53 35.75
C SER A 31 -21.50 -5.56 35.43
N GLY A 32 -21.42 -4.34 35.94
CA GLY A 32 -22.37 -3.26 35.69
C GLY A 32 -22.73 -3.17 34.21
N GLU A 33 -23.92 -3.67 33.88
CA GLU A 33 -24.63 -3.38 32.64
C GLU A 33 -25.13 -1.95 32.73
N GLU A 34 -24.24 -1.00 32.45
CA GLU A 34 -24.67 0.22 31.79
C GLU A 34 -24.64 -0.09 30.29
N VAL A 35 -25.76 -0.63 29.79
CA VAL A 35 -25.99 -0.92 28.37
C VAL A 35 -26.04 0.41 27.62
N SER A 36 -24.86 0.93 27.29
CA SER A 36 -24.70 1.94 26.26
C SER A 36 -24.90 1.22 24.93
N ASP A 37 -26.08 1.41 24.33
CA ASP A 37 -26.58 0.87 23.05
C ASP A 37 -25.75 1.26 21.81
N ILE A 38 -24.49 1.63 22.00
CA ILE A 38 -23.56 1.99 20.95
C ILE A 38 -22.92 0.71 20.41
N PRO A 39 -23.11 0.35 19.13
CA PRO A 39 -22.45 -0.81 18.56
C PRO A 39 -20.92 -0.61 18.59
N ARG A 40 -20.23 -1.50 19.31
CA ARG A 40 -18.79 -1.54 19.48
C ARG A 40 -18.24 -2.78 18.80
N THR A 41 -17.21 -2.64 17.98
CA THR A 41 -16.45 -3.78 17.46
C THR A 41 -15.00 -3.64 17.86
N PHE A 42 -14.44 -4.74 18.35
CA PHE A 42 -13.03 -4.85 18.71
C PHE A 42 -12.43 -6.00 17.91
N ARG A 43 -11.31 -5.73 17.23
CA ARG A 43 -10.59 -6.72 16.42
C ARG A 43 -9.09 -6.62 16.68
N TRP A 44 -8.40 -7.75 16.64
CA TRP A 44 -6.95 -7.81 16.82
C TRP A 44 -6.30 -8.80 15.85
N GLY A 45 -5.05 -8.53 15.49
CA GLY A 45 -4.15 -9.42 14.75
C GLY A 45 -4.83 -10.30 13.71
N VAL A 46 -4.94 -11.59 14.02
CA VAL A 46 -5.44 -12.65 13.12
C VAL A 46 -6.89 -12.48 12.67
N GLN A 47 -7.70 -11.70 13.38
CA GLN A 47 -9.12 -11.50 13.05
C GLN A 47 -9.32 -10.63 11.79
N ARG A 48 -8.29 -9.88 11.39
CA ARG A 48 -8.29 -9.09 10.15
C ARG A 48 -6.92 -9.11 9.50
N PRO A 49 -6.81 -9.45 8.20
CA PRO A 49 -5.56 -9.39 7.44
C PRO A 49 -4.77 -8.09 7.60
N ASN A 50 -5.45 -6.95 7.67
CA ASN A 50 -4.80 -5.64 7.78
C ASN A 50 -4.26 -5.30 9.18
N LEU A 51 -4.44 -6.18 10.18
CA LEU A 51 -3.89 -6.02 11.53
C LEU A 51 -2.63 -6.87 11.76
N LEU A 52 -2.21 -7.66 10.78
CA LEU A 52 -0.90 -8.31 10.76
C LEU A 52 -0.16 -7.87 9.51
N ARG A 53 1.08 -7.41 9.66
CA ARG A 53 1.94 -7.11 8.51
C ARG A 53 3.38 -7.44 8.81
N TYR A 54 4.15 -7.63 7.74
CA TYR A 54 5.59 -7.81 7.80
C TYR A 54 6.26 -6.84 6.82
N ASN A 55 7.25 -6.10 7.26
CA ASN A 55 8.06 -5.22 6.39
C ASN A 55 9.45 -5.02 6.99
N ARG A 56 10.37 -4.45 6.20
CA ARG A 56 11.77 -4.31 6.60
C ARG A 56 12.01 -3.31 7.76
N VAL A 57 11.04 -2.45 8.06
CA VAL A 57 11.14 -1.45 9.13
C VAL A 57 10.63 -2.01 10.45
N GLU A 58 9.41 -2.54 10.47
CA GLU A 58 8.73 -2.98 11.70
C GLU A 58 8.99 -4.44 12.05
N GLY A 59 9.52 -5.23 11.10
CA GLY A 59 9.49 -6.68 11.17
C GLY A 59 8.06 -7.18 11.22
N PHE A 60 7.78 -8.17 12.08
CA PHE A 60 6.42 -8.61 12.33
C PHE A 60 5.67 -7.58 13.17
N SER A 61 4.52 -7.12 12.69
CA SER A 61 3.76 -6.05 13.33
C SER A 61 2.32 -6.47 13.59
N ILE A 62 1.89 -6.29 14.85
CA ILE A 62 0.58 -6.72 15.34
C ILE A 62 -0.24 -5.49 15.69
N GLY A 63 -1.47 -5.46 15.19
CA GLY A 63 -2.41 -4.36 15.38
C GLY A 63 -3.68 -4.76 16.14
N VAL A 64 -4.28 -3.75 16.77
CA VAL A 64 -5.59 -3.79 17.41
C VAL A 64 -6.43 -2.66 16.81
N ARG A 65 -7.70 -2.93 16.53
CA ARG A 65 -8.67 -1.94 16.06
C ARG A 65 -9.94 -1.96 16.89
N ALA A 66 -10.31 -0.80 17.39
CA ALA A 66 -11.59 -0.54 18.03
C ALA A 66 -12.42 0.39 17.15
N GLN A 67 -13.70 0.09 16.96
CA GLN A 67 -14.64 0.93 16.24
C GLN A 67 -15.94 1.06 17.01
N PHE A 68 -16.43 2.28 17.16
CA PHE A 68 -17.69 2.60 17.84
C PHE A 68 -18.44 3.69 17.07
N ARG A 69 -19.78 3.68 17.12
CA ARG A 69 -20.63 4.64 16.40
C ARG A 69 -21.54 5.43 17.33
N PRO A 70 -21.00 6.42 18.09
CA PRO A 70 -21.82 7.27 18.93
C PRO A 70 -22.81 8.12 18.13
N GLN A 71 -23.97 8.37 18.71
CA GLN A 71 -24.89 9.40 18.24
C GLN A 71 -24.36 10.77 18.65
N SER A 72 -24.42 11.75 17.74
CA SER A 72 -24.05 13.14 18.01
C SER A 72 -25.15 14.09 17.52
N ALA A 73 -25.08 15.36 17.90
CA ALA A 73 -25.99 16.39 17.41
C ALA A 73 -25.98 16.54 15.86
N LEU A 74 -24.93 16.07 15.20
CA LEU A 74 -24.75 16.13 13.73
C LEU A 74 -25.09 14.80 13.01
N GLY A 75 -25.67 13.84 13.74
CA GLY A 75 -25.92 12.47 13.29
C GLY A 75 -24.91 11.45 13.82
N PRO A 76 -24.97 10.19 13.38
CA PRO A 76 -24.03 9.15 13.80
C PRO A 76 -22.62 9.46 13.31
N ILE A 77 -21.64 9.38 14.22
CA ILE A 77 -20.21 9.51 13.89
C ILE A 77 -19.56 8.15 14.12
N SER A 78 -18.78 7.66 13.17
CA SER A 78 -17.95 6.46 13.33
C SER A 78 -16.58 6.87 13.85
N VAL A 79 -16.21 6.40 15.04
CA VAL A 79 -14.88 6.57 15.60
C VAL A 79 -14.12 5.26 15.45
N THR A 80 -12.98 5.31 14.78
CA THR A 80 -12.09 4.15 14.57
C THR A 80 -10.74 4.46 15.17
N SER A 81 -10.28 3.62 16.09
CA SER A 81 -8.92 3.67 16.62
C SER A 81 -8.16 2.43 16.18
N THR A 82 -6.95 2.62 15.67
CA THR A 82 -6.02 1.52 15.35
C THR A 82 -4.70 1.78 16.06
N ALA A 83 -4.25 0.81 16.85
CA ALA A 83 -2.93 0.80 17.47
C ALA A 83 -2.14 -0.39 16.94
N ARG A 84 -0.83 -0.24 16.76
CA ARG A 84 0.05 -1.30 16.24
C ARG A 84 1.45 -1.20 16.86
N LEU A 85 2.10 -2.34 17.04
CA LEU A 85 3.50 -2.41 17.47
C LEU A 85 4.28 -3.37 16.57
N GLY A 86 5.38 -2.89 15.98
CA GLY A 86 6.37 -3.73 15.33
C GLY A 86 7.30 -4.38 16.35
N LEU A 87 7.64 -5.64 16.12
CA LEU A 87 8.53 -6.39 17.00
C LEU A 87 10.01 -6.02 16.79
N ALA A 88 10.37 -5.45 15.64
CA ALA A 88 11.74 -5.05 15.35
C ALA A 88 12.05 -3.61 15.77
N ASP A 89 11.18 -2.66 15.43
CA ASP A 89 11.39 -1.23 15.70
C ASP A 89 10.96 -0.81 17.12
N LEU A 90 10.07 -1.58 17.76
CA LEU A 90 9.44 -1.30 19.06
C LEU A 90 8.83 0.11 19.16
N LYS A 91 8.43 0.69 18.02
CA LYS A 91 7.82 2.02 17.95
C LYS A 91 6.31 1.87 17.78
N PRO A 92 5.50 2.35 18.74
CA PRO A 92 4.05 2.23 18.64
C PRO A 92 3.53 3.10 17.50
N ASN A 93 2.59 2.58 16.72
CA ASN A 93 1.81 3.34 15.76
C ASN A 93 0.39 3.49 16.28
N LEU A 94 -0.17 4.68 16.15
CA LEU A 94 -1.51 5.02 16.58
C LEU A 94 -2.22 5.84 15.51
N ARG A 95 -3.47 5.50 15.22
CA ARG A 95 -4.36 6.28 14.36
C ARG A 95 -5.74 6.35 14.98
N LEU A 96 -6.33 7.53 14.95
CA LEU A 96 -7.67 7.80 15.43
C LEU A 96 -8.43 8.58 14.34
N ASP A 97 -9.50 7.98 13.83
CA ASP A 97 -10.34 8.52 12.77
C ASP A 97 -11.75 8.81 13.31
N PHE A 98 -12.24 10.01 13.06
CA PHE A 98 -13.62 10.44 13.31
C PHE A 98 -14.29 10.69 11.97
N THR A 99 -15.17 9.78 11.57
CA THR A 99 -15.82 9.80 10.26
C THR A 99 -17.31 10.10 10.41
N ARG A 100 -17.76 11.14 9.71
CA ARG A 100 -19.18 11.38 9.45
C ARG A 100 -19.45 10.99 8.00
N GLU A 101 -20.41 10.07 7.83
CA GLU A 101 -20.76 9.53 6.52
C GLU A 101 -22.26 9.70 6.29
N THR A 102 -22.59 10.26 5.13
CA THR A 102 -23.95 10.38 4.60
C THR A 102 -23.99 9.65 3.26
N ILE A 103 -25.17 9.63 2.60
CA ILE A 103 -25.31 9.01 1.27
C ILE A 103 -24.41 9.69 0.22
N GLN A 104 -24.14 10.99 0.38
CA GLN A 104 -23.45 11.81 -0.63
C GLN A 104 -22.08 12.32 -0.18
N GLU A 105 -21.71 12.14 1.08
CA GLU A 105 -20.50 12.77 1.61
C GLU A 105 -19.89 11.96 2.74
N ARG A 106 -18.56 11.89 2.74
CA ARG A 106 -17.79 11.34 3.85
C ARG A 106 -16.74 12.34 4.28
N ILE A 107 -16.86 12.84 5.51
CA ILE A 107 -15.87 13.72 6.14
C ILE A 107 -15.14 12.90 7.20
N THR A 108 -13.81 12.88 7.14
CA THR A 108 -12.97 12.18 8.12
C THR A 108 -11.94 13.13 8.71
N PHE A 109 -11.96 13.29 10.03
CA PHE A 109 -10.87 13.89 10.77
C PHE A 109 -9.98 12.77 11.34
N SER A 110 -8.68 12.82 11.05
CA SER A 110 -7.71 11.82 11.48
C SER A 110 -6.61 12.46 12.30
N GLY A 111 -6.27 11.86 13.45
CA GLY A 111 -5.00 12.09 14.16
C GLY A 111 -4.16 10.83 14.10
N PHE A 112 -2.87 10.96 13.78
CA PHE A 112 -2.01 9.81 13.58
C PHE A 112 -0.56 10.03 14.02
N HIS A 113 0.07 8.94 14.42
CA HIS A 113 1.49 8.74 14.60
C HIS A 113 1.79 7.35 14.05
N GLU A 114 2.22 7.25 12.80
CA GLU A 114 2.29 5.96 12.10
C GLU A 114 3.45 5.88 11.11
N LEU A 115 3.83 4.64 10.78
CA LEU A 115 4.61 4.34 9.60
C LEU A 115 3.71 4.36 8.36
N THR A 116 4.09 5.17 7.38
CA THR A 116 3.43 5.25 6.06
C THR A 116 4.43 4.92 4.94
N ALA A 117 3.90 4.65 3.74
CA ALA A 117 4.71 4.44 2.54
C ALA A 117 4.66 5.68 1.63
N ILE A 118 5.68 5.85 0.77
CA ILE A 118 5.71 6.95 -0.21
C ILE A 118 4.58 6.83 -1.23
N ASP A 119 4.38 5.62 -1.77
CA ASP A 119 3.25 5.33 -2.64
C ASP A 119 2.15 4.63 -1.84
N GLU A 120 1.22 5.43 -1.30
CA GLU A 120 0.11 4.92 -0.52
C GLU A 120 -0.84 4.05 -1.35
N ARG A 121 -0.90 4.25 -2.68
CA ARG A 121 -1.79 3.52 -3.60
C ARG A 121 -1.27 2.12 -3.91
N ALA A 122 0.05 1.94 -3.95
CA ALA A 122 0.69 0.65 -4.24
C ALA A 122 0.47 -0.44 -3.16
N GLY A 123 -0.21 -0.14 -2.06
CA GLY A 123 -0.63 -1.16 -1.10
C GLY A 123 0.54 -1.85 -0.38
N HIS A 124 1.65 -1.14 -0.13
CA HIS A 124 2.86 -1.70 0.48
C HIS A 124 2.69 -2.29 1.89
N PHE A 125 1.52 -2.11 2.52
CA PHE A 125 1.18 -2.73 3.81
C PHE A 125 0.23 -3.92 3.68
N ASN A 126 -0.13 -4.30 2.45
CA ASN A 126 -1.01 -5.43 2.20
C ASN A 126 -0.28 -6.76 2.45
N LEU A 127 -1.07 -7.83 2.52
CA LEU A 127 -0.57 -9.19 2.72
C LEU A 127 0.44 -9.60 1.64
N GLY A 128 0.23 -9.19 0.38
CA GLY A 128 1.12 -9.53 -0.73
C GLY A 128 2.57 -9.11 -0.47
N ASN A 129 2.79 -7.82 -0.17
CA ASN A 129 4.11 -7.30 0.17
C ASN A 129 4.64 -7.90 1.48
N SER A 130 3.77 -8.20 2.45
CA SER A 130 4.18 -8.84 3.71
C SER A 130 4.73 -10.26 3.50
N ILE A 131 4.08 -11.05 2.65
CA ILE A 131 4.50 -12.41 2.33
C ILE A 131 5.80 -12.38 1.52
N SER A 132 5.92 -11.51 0.51
CA SER A 132 7.16 -11.40 -0.27
C SER A 132 8.34 -10.92 0.58
N ALA A 133 8.10 -9.99 1.50
CA ALA A 133 9.10 -9.51 2.45
C ALA A 133 9.52 -10.63 3.41
N LEU A 134 8.58 -11.33 4.04
CA LEU A 134 8.88 -12.38 5.01
C LEU A 134 9.58 -13.58 4.37
N VAL A 135 9.06 -14.05 3.23
CA VAL A 135 9.55 -15.26 2.58
C VAL A 135 10.87 -14.96 1.89
N ALA A 136 10.91 -13.97 1.00
CA ALA A 136 11.99 -13.74 0.05
C ALA A 136 12.88 -12.53 0.36
N GLY A 137 12.61 -11.78 1.43
CA GLY A 137 13.30 -10.52 1.71
C GLY A 137 13.05 -9.45 0.66
N ARG A 138 11.92 -9.54 -0.05
CA ARG A 138 11.56 -8.60 -1.11
C ARG A 138 10.42 -7.72 -0.63
N ASP A 139 10.81 -6.57 -0.11
CA ASP A 139 9.91 -5.51 0.31
C ASP A 139 10.00 -4.34 -0.68
N ASP A 140 8.91 -4.13 -1.42
CA ASP A 140 8.88 -3.15 -2.50
C ASP A 140 8.56 -1.73 -2.00
N GLY A 141 8.01 -1.58 -0.80
CA GLY A 141 7.64 -0.26 -0.25
C GLY A 141 8.83 0.57 0.17
N ASP A 142 8.73 1.90 0.17
CA ASP A 142 9.66 2.81 0.87
C ASP A 142 8.90 3.55 1.95
N TYR A 143 9.44 3.56 3.17
CA TYR A 143 8.69 3.94 4.35
C TYR A 143 9.27 5.14 5.07
N TYR A 144 8.40 5.92 5.68
CA TYR A 144 8.76 7.00 6.58
C TYR A 144 7.73 7.12 7.69
N ARG A 145 8.11 7.75 8.80
CA ARG A 145 7.17 8.01 9.89
C ARG A 145 6.52 9.36 9.69
N ARG A 146 5.22 9.41 9.91
CA ARG A 146 4.45 10.65 9.97
C ARG A 146 3.72 10.79 11.28
N SER A 147 3.60 12.02 11.77
CA SER A 147 2.81 12.35 12.95
C SER A 147 2.06 13.65 12.70
N GLY A 148 0.76 13.69 12.95
CA GLY A 148 -0.01 14.88 12.66
C GLY A 148 -1.50 14.64 12.63
N ALA A 149 -2.19 15.53 11.91
CA ALA A 149 -3.62 15.44 11.70
C ALA A 149 -3.98 15.75 10.26
N SER A 150 -5.11 15.22 9.81
CA SER A 150 -5.68 15.56 8.51
C SER A 150 -7.21 15.62 8.55
N LEU A 151 -7.76 16.46 7.70
CA LEU A 151 -9.18 16.51 7.39
C LEU A 151 -9.37 16.08 5.94
N GLU A 152 -10.17 15.05 5.73
CA GLU A 152 -10.52 14.53 4.41
C GLU A 152 -12.02 14.72 4.15
N TRP A 153 -12.37 15.18 2.96
CA TRP A 153 -13.73 15.20 2.44
C TRP A 153 -13.78 14.39 1.14
N VAL A 154 -14.70 13.42 1.08
CA VAL A 154 -14.95 12.61 -0.10
C VAL A 154 -16.39 12.81 -0.54
N HIS A 155 -16.58 13.15 -1.80
CA HIS A 155 -17.87 13.33 -2.44
C HIS A 155 -17.94 12.46 -3.71
N PRO A 156 -18.83 11.46 -3.78
CA PRO A 156 -19.11 10.76 -5.03
C PRO A 156 -19.91 11.70 -5.94
N THR A 157 -19.30 12.16 -7.02
CA THR A 157 -19.92 13.11 -7.96
C THR A 157 -20.91 12.43 -8.90
N MET A 158 -20.64 11.17 -9.26
CA MET A 158 -21.47 10.28 -10.09
C MET A 158 -21.26 8.82 -9.67
N GLU A 159 -22.06 7.85 -10.16
CA GLU A 159 -21.96 6.43 -9.75
C GLU A 159 -20.54 5.83 -9.86
N GLN A 160 -19.69 6.39 -10.71
CA GLN A 160 -18.34 5.91 -10.98
C GLN A 160 -17.25 6.98 -10.82
N SER A 161 -17.58 8.15 -10.29
CA SER A 161 -16.64 9.26 -10.11
C SER A 161 -16.60 9.73 -8.67
N SER A 162 -15.42 10.06 -8.17
CA SER A 162 -15.26 10.61 -6.83
C SER A 162 -14.29 11.78 -6.79
N LEU A 163 -14.61 12.73 -5.91
CA LEU A 163 -13.79 13.85 -5.56
C LEU A 163 -13.31 13.65 -4.11
N ARG A 164 -12.00 13.69 -3.90
CA ARG A 164 -11.37 13.64 -2.57
C ARG A 164 -10.54 14.89 -2.38
N ILE A 165 -10.82 15.61 -1.30
CA ILE A 165 -10.05 16.77 -0.86
C ILE A 165 -9.48 16.45 0.51
N ARG A 166 -8.20 16.71 0.71
CA ARG A 166 -7.52 16.49 1.99
C ARG A 166 -6.73 17.74 2.36
N ALA A 167 -6.82 18.16 3.61
CA ALA A 167 -5.93 19.14 4.22
C ALA A 167 -5.18 18.45 5.36
N PHE A 168 -3.89 18.71 5.52
CA PHE A 168 -3.06 18.01 6.49
C PHE A 168 -1.95 18.88 7.08
N GLY A 169 -1.59 18.59 8.33
CA GLY A 169 -0.40 19.11 9.00
C GLY A 169 0.38 17.94 9.60
N GLU A 170 1.54 17.64 9.04
CA GLU A 170 2.30 16.42 9.30
C GLU A 170 3.76 16.71 9.59
N TYR A 171 4.33 15.98 10.54
CA TYR A 171 5.76 15.93 10.79
C TYR A 171 6.34 14.62 10.25
N HIS A 172 7.30 14.71 9.35
CA HIS A 172 7.96 13.56 8.71
C HIS A 172 9.28 13.22 9.41
N ARG A 173 9.56 11.93 9.58
CA ARG A 173 10.85 11.42 10.10
C ARG A 173 11.33 10.21 9.30
N PRO A 174 12.65 10.00 9.19
CA PRO A 174 13.18 8.80 8.56
C PRO A 174 12.76 7.53 9.32
N ALA A 175 12.61 6.45 8.57
CA ALA A 175 12.47 5.11 9.11
C ALA A 175 13.71 4.28 8.77
N THR A 176 14.25 3.61 9.77
CA THR A 176 15.41 2.71 9.66
C THR A 176 14.94 1.28 9.44
N ILE A 177 15.78 0.49 8.78
CA ILE A 177 15.56 -0.96 8.66
C ILE A 177 15.97 -1.56 10.01
N GLU A 178 15.02 -2.22 10.69
CA GLU A 178 15.26 -2.79 12.02
C GLU A 178 15.15 -4.33 12.02
N THR A 179 14.71 -4.94 10.92
CA THR A 179 14.63 -6.41 10.79
C THR A 179 15.68 -6.93 9.82
N ASP A 180 16.31 -8.04 10.15
CA ASP A 180 17.20 -8.83 9.30
C ASP A 180 16.58 -10.20 8.93
N PHE A 181 15.43 -10.53 9.53
CA PHE A 181 14.85 -11.86 9.42
C PHE A 181 14.10 -12.05 8.09
N THR A 182 14.35 -13.17 7.43
CA THR A 182 13.56 -13.69 6.31
C THR A 182 13.62 -15.21 6.31
N ILE A 183 12.62 -15.88 5.75
CA ILE A 183 12.61 -17.36 5.67
C ILE A 183 13.73 -17.84 4.74
N TRP A 184 13.89 -17.22 3.57
CA TRP A 184 14.99 -17.55 2.65
C TRP A 184 16.38 -17.21 3.20
N GLY A 185 16.49 -16.19 4.06
CA GLY A 185 17.73 -15.86 4.76
C GLY A 185 18.19 -16.95 5.75
N LEU A 186 17.32 -17.89 6.14
CA LEU A 186 17.73 -19.07 6.91
C LEU A 186 18.49 -20.11 6.08
N ILE A 187 18.34 -20.06 4.74
CA ILE A 187 18.93 -21.02 3.79
C ILE A 187 20.09 -20.37 3.04
N LYS A 188 19.98 -19.06 2.75
CA LYS A 188 20.97 -18.30 1.99
C LYS A 188 21.63 -17.25 2.88
N ASP A 189 22.93 -17.44 3.13
CA ASP A 189 23.77 -16.45 3.79
C ASP A 189 23.86 -15.17 2.92
N ASN A 190 23.86 -14.00 3.57
CA ASN A 190 23.96 -12.65 2.97
C ASN A 190 22.76 -12.17 2.13
N LEU A 191 21.53 -12.45 2.56
CA LEU A 191 20.37 -11.77 2.00
C LEU A 191 20.29 -10.32 2.54
N GLU A 192 20.78 -9.35 1.76
CA GLU A 192 20.70 -7.94 2.13
C GLU A 192 19.38 -7.30 1.70
N TRP A 193 18.77 -6.53 2.61
CA TRP A 193 17.61 -5.70 2.30
C TRP A 193 17.99 -4.56 1.38
N ARG A 194 17.06 -4.18 0.50
CA ARG A 194 17.14 -2.90 -0.20
C ARG A 194 17.14 -1.76 0.83
N PRO A 195 18.03 -0.77 0.73
CA PRO A 195 18.04 0.36 1.65
C PRO A 195 16.71 1.11 1.58
N ASN A 196 16.24 1.55 2.75
CA ASN A 196 15.11 2.44 2.83
C ASN A 196 15.49 3.83 2.32
N ILE A 197 14.53 4.55 1.77
CA ILE A 197 14.76 5.90 1.29
C ILE A 197 15.22 6.85 2.42
N GLY A 198 16.10 7.80 2.10
CA GLY A 198 16.30 8.97 2.94
C GLY A 198 15.07 9.88 2.95
N VAL A 199 14.76 10.47 4.10
CA VAL A 199 13.59 11.32 4.31
C VAL A 199 14.06 12.67 4.78
N ASP A 200 13.51 13.74 4.20
CA ASP A 200 13.76 15.09 4.69
C ASP A 200 12.82 15.34 5.87
N GLU A 201 13.40 15.34 7.08
CA GLU A 201 12.68 15.49 8.34
C GLU A 201 12.20 16.94 8.53
N GLY A 202 10.94 17.09 8.93
CA GLY A 202 10.35 18.42 9.01
C GLY A 202 8.83 18.46 9.12
N TRP A 203 8.30 19.66 9.29
CA TRP A 203 6.87 19.95 9.28
C TRP A 203 6.39 20.31 7.88
N PHE A 204 5.23 19.76 7.51
CA PHE A 204 4.57 20.00 6.24
C PHE A 204 3.08 20.28 6.50
N LEU A 205 2.65 21.48 6.13
CA LEU A 205 1.24 21.89 6.13
C LEU A 205 0.80 22.03 4.67
N GLY A 206 -0.23 21.29 4.28
CA GLY A 206 -0.60 21.22 2.88
C GLY A 206 -2.00 20.68 2.63
N GLY A 207 -2.28 20.45 1.36
CA GLY A 207 -3.51 19.83 0.92
C GLY A 207 -3.34 19.08 -0.38
N SER A 208 -4.27 18.16 -0.63
CA SER A 208 -4.36 17.40 -1.86
C SER A 208 -5.79 17.36 -2.39
N LEU A 209 -5.88 17.25 -3.71
CA LEU A 209 -7.10 17.11 -4.49
C LEU A 209 -6.92 15.89 -5.38
N GLU A 210 -7.85 14.95 -5.30
CA GLU A 210 -7.88 13.78 -6.14
C GLU A 210 -9.26 13.66 -6.78
N ILE A 211 -9.28 13.53 -8.11
CA ILE A 211 -10.47 13.35 -8.92
C ILE A 211 -10.32 12.02 -9.63
N SER A 212 -11.19 11.07 -9.33
CA SER A 212 -11.27 9.80 -10.04
C SER A 212 -12.56 9.73 -10.84
N SER A 213 -12.45 9.20 -12.05
CA SER A 213 -13.57 8.94 -12.94
C SER A 213 -13.38 7.57 -13.56
N LYS A 214 -14.41 6.73 -13.48
CA LYS A 214 -14.45 5.42 -14.14
C LYS A 214 -15.65 5.40 -15.09
N TRP A 215 -15.53 4.65 -16.17
CA TRP A 215 -16.60 4.45 -17.14
C TRP A 215 -16.56 3.02 -17.68
N GLY A 216 -17.72 2.53 -18.13
CA GLY A 216 -17.88 1.15 -18.58
C GLY A 216 -18.05 0.22 -17.38
N THR A 217 -19.29 -0.18 -17.11
CA THR A 217 -19.65 -1.16 -16.07
C THR A 217 -19.63 -2.59 -16.60
N ASP A 218 -20.00 -2.77 -17.87
CA ASP A 218 -20.11 -4.07 -18.51
C ASP A 218 -18.72 -4.60 -18.93
N PRO A 219 -18.29 -5.79 -18.45
CA PRO A 219 -17.01 -6.38 -18.82
C PRO A 219 -16.89 -6.80 -20.29
N LEU A 220 -18.00 -6.87 -21.04
CA LEU A 220 -18.01 -7.17 -22.48
C LEU A 220 -17.75 -5.95 -23.36
N PHE A 221 -17.71 -4.75 -22.77
CA PHE A 221 -17.44 -3.50 -23.46
C PHE A 221 -16.17 -2.83 -22.93
N PRO A 222 -15.59 -1.88 -23.67
CA PRO A 222 -14.45 -1.12 -23.18
C PRO A 222 -14.75 -0.41 -21.87
N ARG A 223 -13.82 -0.51 -20.92
CA ARG A 223 -13.89 0.16 -19.61
C ARG A 223 -12.65 1.00 -19.43
N GLY A 224 -12.77 2.11 -18.73
CA GLY A 224 -11.63 2.97 -18.49
C GLY A 224 -11.72 3.72 -17.17
N GLY A 225 -10.57 4.28 -16.81
CA GLY A 225 -10.40 5.05 -15.60
C GLY A 225 -9.48 6.24 -15.86
N LEU A 226 -9.75 7.34 -15.17
CA LEU A 226 -8.89 8.49 -15.10
C LEU A 226 -8.76 8.90 -13.63
N LEU A 227 -7.53 9.20 -13.22
CA LEU A 227 -7.19 9.73 -11.93
C LEU A 227 -6.35 10.99 -12.13
N VAL A 228 -6.81 12.10 -11.58
CA VAL A 228 -6.05 13.35 -11.53
C VAL A 228 -5.78 13.65 -10.07
N SER A 229 -4.52 13.85 -9.73
CA SER A 229 -4.10 14.16 -8.36
C SER A 229 -3.25 15.42 -8.36
N VAL A 230 -3.51 16.31 -7.41
CA VAL A 230 -2.73 17.52 -7.16
C VAL A 230 -2.46 17.59 -5.66
N GLU A 231 -1.23 17.89 -5.28
CA GLU A 231 -0.82 18.07 -3.89
C GLU A 231 0.11 19.27 -3.78
N GLY A 232 -0.02 20.05 -2.73
CA GLY A 232 0.94 21.09 -2.38
C GLY A 232 1.09 21.22 -0.88
N ALA A 233 2.29 21.55 -0.43
CA ALA A 233 2.58 21.77 0.99
C ALA A 233 3.70 22.79 1.18
N ALA A 234 3.74 23.38 2.37
CA ALA A 234 4.74 24.33 2.83
C ALA A 234 5.22 23.97 4.25
N GLY A 235 6.30 24.62 4.70
CA GLY A 235 6.90 24.39 6.02
C GLY A 235 8.40 24.23 5.91
N THR A 236 8.90 23.01 6.12
CA THR A 236 10.33 22.71 5.92
C THR A 236 10.74 22.74 4.44
N ALA A 237 9.82 22.42 3.55
CA ALA A 237 10.00 22.62 2.11
C ALA A 237 8.67 23.06 1.49
N GLU A 238 8.75 23.81 0.40
CA GLU A 238 7.59 24.34 -0.32
C GLU A 238 7.52 23.70 -1.70
N TYR A 239 6.46 22.94 -1.96
CA TYR A 239 6.31 22.23 -3.21
C TYR A 239 4.85 22.13 -3.67
N ALA A 240 4.70 21.91 -4.97
CA ALA A 240 3.46 21.47 -5.58
C ALA A 240 3.76 20.34 -6.57
N ARG A 241 2.87 19.35 -6.65
CA ARG A 241 2.97 18.21 -7.57
C ARG A 241 1.60 17.86 -8.13
N ALA A 242 1.59 17.41 -9.38
CA ALA A 242 0.38 16.93 -10.03
C ALA A 242 0.69 15.69 -10.86
N ASP A 243 -0.21 14.71 -10.85
CA ASP A 243 -0.20 13.55 -11.73
C ASP A 243 -1.55 13.30 -12.39
N LEU A 244 -1.47 12.68 -13.56
CA LEU A 244 -2.59 12.13 -14.30
C LEU A 244 -2.26 10.68 -14.61
N LEU A 245 -3.14 9.77 -14.20
CA LEU A 245 -3.08 8.35 -14.53
C LEU A 245 -4.34 7.97 -15.29
N GLY A 246 -4.22 7.25 -16.40
CA GLY A 246 -5.35 6.76 -17.18
C GLY A 246 -5.23 5.26 -17.45
N SER A 247 -6.36 4.57 -17.51
CA SER A 247 -6.48 3.19 -17.96
C SER A 247 -7.58 2.98 -18.98
N LEU A 248 -7.37 1.94 -19.79
CA LEU A 248 -8.32 1.44 -20.75
C LEU A 248 -8.20 -0.09 -20.85
N ASP A 249 -9.28 -0.78 -20.50
CA ASP A 249 -9.48 -2.21 -20.75
C ASP A 249 -10.39 -2.37 -21.97
N ILE A 250 -9.93 -3.10 -22.98
CA ILE A 250 -10.66 -3.36 -24.22
C ILE A 250 -10.83 -4.88 -24.37
N PRO A 251 -12.05 -5.42 -24.25
CA PRO A 251 -12.32 -6.80 -24.64
C PRO A 251 -12.24 -6.90 -26.17
N ILE A 252 -11.38 -7.78 -26.68
CA ILE A 252 -11.21 -8.03 -28.12
C ILE A 252 -12.03 -9.24 -28.54
N PHE A 253 -11.99 -10.29 -27.71
CA PHE A 253 -12.78 -11.51 -27.84
C PHE A 253 -13.38 -11.85 -26.48
N SER A 254 -14.30 -12.82 -26.42
CA SER A 254 -14.94 -13.23 -25.17
C SER A 254 -13.95 -13.72 -24.10
N ASP A 255 -12.77 -14.17 -24.50
CA ASP A 255 -11.71 -14.69 -23.63
C ASP A 255 -10.44 -13.82 -23.64
N THR A 256 -10.39 -12.71 -24.39
CA THR A 256 -9.15 -11.96 -24.62
C THR A 256 -9.37 -10.47 -24.42
N ARG A 257 -8.51 -9.83 -23.63
CA ARG A 257 -8.54 -8.39 -23.36
C ARG A 257 -7.18 -7.74 -23.56
N ILE A 258 -7.21 -6.48 -23.96
CA ILE A 258 -6.04 -5.59 -23.96
C ILE A 258 -6.25 -4.58 -22.84
N SER A 259 -5.25 -4.41 -21.99
CA SER A 259 -5.22 -3.41 -20.93
C SER A 259 -4.08 -2.43 -21.19
N LEU A 260 -4.40 -1.15 -21.18
CA LEU A 260 -3.44 -0.05 -21.34
C LEU A 260 -3.50 0.83 -20.11
N GLU A 261 -2.35 1.19 -19.58
CA GLU A 261 -2.22 2.21 -18.54
C GLU A 261 -1.17 3.22 -18.94
N ALA A 262 -1.41 4.49 -18.66
CA ALA A 262 -0.44 5.54 -18.86
C ALA A 262 -0.48 6.51 -17.69
N GLY A 263 0.66 7.12 -17.39
CA GLY A 263 0.78 8.06 -16.30
C GLY A 263 1.80 9.13 -16.58
N ILE A 264 1.47 10.37 -16.23
CA ILE A 264 2.40 11.49 -16.29
C ILE A 264 2.31 12.29 -15.01
N GLY A 265 3.42 12.90 -14.61
CA GLY A 265 3.41 13.81 -13.48
C GLY A 265 4.55 14.81 -13.54
N THR A 266 4.34 15.91 -12.83
CA THR A 266 5.30 17.00 -12.73
C THR A 266 5.22 17.64 -11.36
N SER A 267 6.27 18.35 -11.00
CA SER A 267 6.36 19.05 -9.73
C SER A 267 7.12 20.36 -9.86
N LEU A 268 6.89 21.24 -8.90
CA LEU A 268 7.42 22.59 -8.79
C LEU A 268 7.84 22.84 -7.34
N GLY A 269 8.84 23.71 -7.15
CA GLY A 269 9.40 24.03 -5.84
C GLY A 269 10.42 23.00 -5.34
N ASP A 270 10.67 23.03 -4.04
CA ASP A 270 11.66 22.21 -3.35
C ASP A 270 11.00 20.94 -2.84
N LEU A 271 11.02 19.89 -3.65
CA LEU A 271 10.40 18.62 -3.28
C LEU A 271 11.25 17.87 -2.26
N PRO A 272 10.70 17.53 -1.09
CA PRO A 272 11.40 16.62 -0.19
C PRO A 272 11.49 15.23 -0.83
N ARG A 273 12.53 14.45 -0.49
CA ARG A 273 12.81 13.13 -1.08
C ARG A 273 11.59 12.20 -1.08
N GLN A 274 10.82 12.19 -0.02
CA GLN A 274 9.62 11.36 0.12
C GLN A 274 8.43 11.80 -0.77
N ARG A 275 8.54 12.93 -1.49
CA ARG A 275 7.50 13.46 -2.39
C ARG A 275 7.92 13.50 -3.86
N LEU A 276 9.14 13.08 -4.19
CA LEU A 276 9.56 12.83 -5.57
C LEU A 276 8.73 11.71 -6.21
N TRP A 277 8.73 11.67 -7.54
CA TRP A 277 8.13 10.57 -8.31
C TRP A 277 9.12 9.44 -8.43
N TYR A 278 8.67 8.21 -8.15
CA TYR A 278 9.50 7.02 -8.24
C TYR A 278 8.86 6.00 -9.18
N LEU A 279 9.67 5.40 -10.04
CA LEU A 279 9.26 4.31 -10.92
C LEU A 279 10.13 3.08 -10.67
N GLY A 280 9.54 1.91 -10.90
CA GLY A 280 10.09 0.61 -10.61
C GLY A 280 9.24 -0.16 -9.59
N GLY A 281 9.23 -1.49 -9.72
CA GLY A 281 8.42 -2.38 -8.91
C GLY A 281 7.05 -2.67 -9.53
N PRO A 282 6.29 -3.62 -8.95
CA PRO A 282 5.10 -4.19 -9.57
C PRO A 282 3.95 -3.20 -9.82
N SER A 283 3.85 -2.12 -9.03
CA SER A 283 2.81 -1.09 -9.17
C SER A 283 3.08 -0.07 -10.28
N THR A 284 4.34 0.08 -10.71
CA THR A 284 4.73 1.11 -11.68
C THR A 284 5.39 0.54 -12.95
N LEU A 285 6.51 -0.16 -12.82
CA LEU A 285 7.26 -0.79 -13.90
C LEU A 285 7.68 -2.20 -13.48
N ARG A 286 6.98 -3.22 -13.98
CA ARG A 286 7.28 -4.63 -13.68
C ARG A 286 8.68 -4.99 -14.20
N GLY A 287 9.34 -5.94 -13.54
CA GLY A 287 10.70 -6.37 -13.91
C GLY A 287 11.83 -5.38 -13.59
N VAL A 288 11.49 -4.18 -13.16
CA VAL A 288 12.42 -3.15 -12.70
C VAL A 288 12.42 -3.12 -11.17
N THR A 289 13.58 -2.93 -10.54
CA THR A 289 13.67 -2.79 -9.07
C THR A 289 12.81 -1.61 -8.60
N PRO A 290 12.11 -1.69 -7.45
CA PRO A 290 11.47 -0.54 -6.84
C PRO A 290 12.43 0.66 -6.72
N ARG A 291 11.93 1.87 -7.01
CA ARG A 291 12.71 3.12 -6.95
C ARG A 291 13.94 3.10 -7.87
N ALA A 292 13.88 2.41 -9.03
CA ALA A 292 14.97 2.42 -10.01
C ALA A 292 15.01 3.67 -10.89
N LEU A 293 13.96 4.49 -10.89
CA LEU A 293 14.00 5.85 -11.42
C LEU A 293 13.38 6.77 -10.38
N GLY A 294 13.86 8.02 -10.30
CA GLY A 294 13.31 9.01 -9.41
C GLY A 294 13.55 10.44 -9.87
N GLY A 295 12.54 11.30 -9.74
CA GLY A 295 12.62 12.65 -10.28
C GLY A 295 11.48 13.58 -9.85
N ASN A 296 11.56 14.84 -10.32
CA ASN A 296 10.49 15.84 -10.18
C ASN A 296 9.42 15.74 -11.27
N LYS A 297 9.64 14.87 -12.26
CA LYS A 297 8.69 14.54 -13.33
C LYS A 297 8.72 13.05 -13.59
N PHE A 298 7.65 12.52 -14.16
CA PHE A 298 7.66 11.16 -14.67
C PHE A 298 6.73 10.99 -15.86
N PHE A 299 7.02 9.96 -16.64
CA PHE A 299 6.16 9.36 -17.64
C PHE A 299 6.21 7.85 -17.46
N ARG A 300 5.07 7.17 -17.54
CA ARG A 300 4.99 5.71 -17.58
C ARG A 300 3.89 5.26 -18.54
N VAL A 301 4.10 4.09 -19.13
CA VAL A 301 3.13 3.39 -19.97
C VAL A 301 3.25 1.89 -19.71
N ARG A 302 2.11 1.21 -19.67
CA ARG A 302 2.01 -0.24 -19.49
C ARG A 302 0.99 -0.75 -20.49
N GLY A 303 1.34 -1.81 -21.19
CA GLY A 303 0.45 -2.51 -22.10
C GLY A 303 0.45 -3.99 -21.78
N GLU A 304 -0.74 -4.57 -21.71
CA GLU A 304 -0.94 -5.99 -21.42
C GLU A 304 -1.98 -6.58 -22.35
N VAL A 305 -1.72 -7.78 -22.85
CA VAL A 305 -2.70 -8.61 -23.54
C VAL A 305 -2.90 -9.86 -22.70
N ALA A 306 -4.12 -10.06 -22.22
CA ALA A 306 -4.46 -11.17 -21.35
C ALA A 306 -5.53 -12.05 -21.99
N ARG A 307 -5.36 -13.37 -21.87
CA ARG A 307 -6.32 -14.37 -22.30
C ARG A 307 -6.75 -15.25 -21.13
N SER A 308 -8.05 -15.41 -20.95
CA SER A 308 -8.67 -16.21 -19.92
C SER A 308 -8.77 -17.68 -20.33
N PHE A 309 -8.32 -18.56 -19.45
CA PHE A 309 -8.42 -20.01 -19.55
C PHE A 309 -9.15 -20.57 -18.33
N SER A 310 -9.51 -21.85 -18.36
CA SER A 310 -10.19 -22.52 -17.24
C SER A 310 -9.40 -22.54 -15.92
N PHE A 311 -8.08 -22.38 -15.98
CA PHE A 311 -7.20 -22.36 -14.81
C PHE A 311 -6.76 -20.95 -14.37
N GLY A 312 -7.11 -19.90 -15.12
CA GLY A 312 -6.69 -18.53 -14.86
C GLY A 312 -6.41 -17.72 -16.13
N ASP A 313 -5.94 -16.50 -15.95
CA ASP A 313 -5.57 -15.60 -17.04
C ASP A 313 -4.07 -15.66 -17.30
N VAL A 314 -3.69 -15.86 -18.56
CA VAL A 314 -2.31 -15.76 -19.01
C VAL A 314 -2.15 -14.45 -19.76
N SER A 315 -1.12 -13.67 -19.43
CA SER A 315 -0.87 -12.39 -20.06
C SER A 315 0.55 -12.21 -20.57
N LEU A 316 0.68 -11.36 -21.58
CA LEU A 316 1.94 -10.82 -22.06
C LEU A 316 1.89 -9.32 -21.86
N PHE A 317 2.94 -8.76 -21.27
CA PHE A 317 2.99 -7.34 -20.97
C PHE A 317 4.31 -6.69 -21.36
N SER A 318 4.25 -5.39 -21.58
CA SER A 318 5.38 -4.52 -21.79
C SER A 318 5.16 -3.22 -21.01
N ASP A 319 6.12 -2.86 -20.17
CA ASP A 319 6.08 -1.65 -19.36
C ASP A 319 7.26 -0.75 -19.73
N GLY A 320 7.03 0.55 -19.81
CA GLY A 320 8.04 1.55 -20.12
C GLY A 320 7.88 2.78 -19.24
N GLY A 321 8.97 3.38 -18.81
CA GLY A 321 8.90 4.58 -17.99
C GLY A 321 10.18 5.39 -17.97
N TRP A 322 10.02 6.65 -17.60
CA TRP A 322 11.08 7.64 -17.58
C TRP A 322 10.80 8.61 -16.45
N ALA A 323 11.82 8.90 -15.65
CA ALA A 323 11.79 9.98 -14.68
C ALA A 323 13.17 10.63 -14.71
N PRO A 324 13.28 11.89 -15.17
CA PRO A 324 14.57 12.56 -15.23
C PRO A 324 15.14 12.77 -13.83
N TYR A 325 16.46 12.61 -13.72
CA TYR A 325 17.21 12.74 -12.48
C TYR A 325 16.87 14.03 -11.71
N SER A 326 16.72 13.88 -10.39
CA SER A 326 16.75 14.99 -9.44
C SER A 326 18.03 14.91 -8.61
N GLY A 327 18.78 16.01 -8.54
CA GLY A 327 20.05 16.16 -7.79
C GLY A 327 20.07 15.67 -6.34
N THR A 328 18.89 15.37 -5.78
CA THR A 328 18.65 14.85 -4.43
C THR A 328 18.83 13.34 -4.28
N LEU A 329 18.94 12.57 -5.38
CA LEU A 329 18.92 11.10 -5.32
C LEU A 329 20.29 10.42 -5.30
N GLY A 330 21.38 11.07 -5.73
CA GLY A 330 22.75 10.56 -5.56
C GLY A 330 23.18 9.41 -6.49
N TRP A 331 22.38 9.07 -7.51
CA TRP A 331 22.70 8.08 -8.55
C TRP A 331 22.09 8.51 -9.90
N ASP A 332 22.82 8.28 -11.00
CA ASP A 332 22.55 8.84 -12.32
C ASP A 332 21.69 7.92 -13.19
N THR A 333 20.57 8.42 -13.71
CA THR A 333 19.71 7.70 -14.67
C THR A 333 19.09 8.67 -15.67
N ASP A 334 19.68 8.75 -16.87
CA ASP A 334 19.25 9.70 -17.90
C ASP A 334 18.23 9.11 -18.90
N GLY A 335 18.13 7.78 -18.97
CA GLY A 335 17.36 7.07 -20.01
C GLY A 335 16.02 6.48 -19.56
N PRO A 336 15.05 6.31 -20.48
CA PRO A 336 13.85 5.52 -20.21
C PRO A 336 14.22 4.05 -19.95
N LEU A 337 13.46 3.40 -19.08
CA LEU A 337 13.52 1.97 -18.82
C LEU A 337 12.36 1.25 -19.46
N PHE A 338 12.63 0.04 -19.95
CA PHE A 338 11.63 -0.82 -20.55
C PHE A 338 11.74 -2.23 -20.00
N SER A 339 10.61 -2.92 -19.96
CA SER A 339 10.53 -4.32 -19.57
C SER A 339 9.52 -5.05 -20.44
N ILE A 340 9.72 -6.35 -20.58
CA ILE A 340 8.77 -7.26 -21.22
C ILE A 340 8.62 -8.49 -20.32
N GLY A 341 7.41 -9.03 -20.23
CA GLY A 341 7.16 -10.18 -19.39
C GLY A 341 5.89 -10.92 -19.73
N SER A 342 5.71 -12.02 -19.00
CA SER A 342 4.48 -12.79 -18.99
C SER A 342 3.94 -12.89 -17.57
N GLY A 343 2.62 -12.87 -17.46
CA GLY A 343 1.89 -12.96 -16.20
C GLY A 343 0.97 -14.18 -16.20
N LEU A 344 0.76 -14.74 -15.00
CA LEU A 344 -0.29 -15.70 -14.72
C LEU A 344 -1.11 -15.18 -13.54
N ALA A 345 -2.41 -14.99 -13.74
CA ALA A 345 -3.34 -14.63 -12.69
C ALA A 345 -4.29 -15.80 -12.41
N VAL A 346 -4.38 -16.24 -11.16
CA VAL A 346 -5.25 -17.36 -10.74
C VAL A 346 -6.20 -16.92 -9.62
N LEU A 347 -7.21 -17.74 -9.33
CA LEU A 347 -8.22 -17.48 -8.30
C LEU A 347 -8.92 -16.12 -8.50
N ASP A 348 -9.59 -15.94 -9.63
CA ASP A 348 -10.28 -14.70 -9.99
C ASP A 348 -9.37 -13.46 -9.98
N ARG A 349 -8.08 -13.64 -10.35
CA ARG A 349 -7.04 -12.60 -10.36
C ARG A 349 -6.61 -12.13 -8.97
N LEU A 350 -6.84 -12.95 -7.94
CA LEU A 350 -6.37 -12.64 -6.60
C LEU A 350 -4.85 -12.83 -6.49
N ILE A 351 -4.28 -13.83 -7.18
CA ILE A 351 -2.86 -14.13 -7.15
C ILE A 351 -2.26 -13.85 -8.51
N HIS A 352 -1.26 -12.98 -8.56
CA HIS A 352 -0.48 -12.68 -9.76
C HIS A 352 0.94 -13.19 -9.64
N LEU A 353 1.39 -13.87 -10.70
CA LEU A 353 2.74 -14.38 -10.87
C LEU A 353 3.32 -13.81 -12.16
N ASP A 354 4.27 -12.90 -12.06
CA ASP A 354 4.86 -12.21 -13.20
C ASP A 354 6.33 -12.59 -13.37
N ALA A 355 6.69 -13.03 -14.58
CA ALA A 355 8.05 -13.28 -15.00
C ALA A 355 8.44 -12.22 -16.05
N SER A 356 9.51 -11.47 -15.78
CA SER A 356 9.82 -10.28 -16.56
C SER A 356 11.31 -10.12 -16.80
N TRP A 357 11.65 -9.54 -17.95
CA TRP A 357 12.98 -9.15 -18.35
C TRP A 357 13.06 -7.65 -18.50
N ASN A 358 14.03 -7.06 -17.83
CA ASN A 358 14.39 -5.66 -18.00
C ASN A 358 15.28 -5.52 -19.24
N LEU A 359 14.92 -4.59 -20.12
CA LEU A 359 15.59 -4.28 -21.38
C LEU A 359 16.56 -3.09 -21.26
N GLY A 360 16.62 -2.46 -20.08
CA GLY A 360 17.52 -1.33 -19.79
C GLY A 360 18.97 -1.75 -19.55
N ASP A 361 19.84 -0.74 -19.45
CA ASP A 361 21.29 -0.91 -19.34
C ASP A 361 21.70 -1.49 -17.96
N PRO A 362 22.57 -2.52 -17.87
CA PRO A 362 22.91 -3.17 -16.61
C PRO A 362 23.54 -2.25 -15.57
N GLY A 363 24.18 -1.15 -15.99
CA GLY A 363 24.85 -0.20 -15.10
C GLY A 363 23.92 0.58 -14.16
N VAL A 364 22.62 0.57 -14.44
CA VAL A 364 21.58 1.23 -13.63
C VAL A 364 21.06 0.33 -12.50
N PHE A 365 21.34 -0.98 -12.55
CA PHE A 365 20.68 -1.96 -11.68
C PHE A 365 21.64 -2.75 -10.79
N THR A 366 21.35 -2.77 -9.49
CA THR A 366 21.82 -3.82 -8.59
C THR A 366 20.91 -5.06 -8.75
N GLY A 367 21.18 -5.90 -9.75
CA GLY A 367 20.51 -7.19 -9.91
C GLY A 367 20.50 -7.78 -11.33
N GLY A 368 20.03 -9.02 -11.44
CA GLY A 368 19.84 -9.70 -12.72
C GLY A 368 18.74 -9.08 -13.58
N ARG A 369 18.86 -9.25 -14.91
CA ARG A 369 17.87 -8.76 -15.89
C ARG A 369 16.51 -9.44 -15.78
N PHE A 370 16.47 -10.66 -15.25
CA PHE A 370 15.25 -11.42 -15.03
C PHE A 370 14.72 -11.20 -13.62
N ARG A 371 13.41 -10.96 -13.50
CA ARG A 371 12.73 -10.88 -12.21
C ARG A 371 11.42 -11.65 -12.23
N PHE A 372 11.17 -12.30 -11.11
CA PHE A 372 9.90 -12.89 -10.76
C PHE A 372 9.24 -12.02 -9.68
N HIS A 373 7.96 -11.69 -9.86
CA HIS A 373 7.14 -10.99 -8.90
C HIS A 373 5.91 -11.82 -8.55
N THR A 374 5.55 -11.84 -7.27
CA THR A 374 4.31 -12.43 -6.79
C THR A 374 3.60 -11.39 -5.95
N TYR A 375 2.36 -11.09 -6.28
CA TYR A 375 1.58 -10.14 -5.49
C TYR A 375 0.11 -10.58 -5.42
N LEU A 376 -0.52 -10.13 -4.33
CA LEU A 376 -1.92 -10.38 -4.02
C LEU A 376 -2.71 -9.12 -4.33
N ASP A 377 -3.85 -9.32 -4.98
CA ASP A 377 -4.66 -8.29 -5.62
C ASP A 377 -3.95 -7.61 -6.79
N THR A 378 -4.67 -7.31 -7.86
CA THR A 378 -4.19 -6.26 -8.75
C THR A 378 -4.04 -5.00 -7.89
N VAL A 379 -3.00 -4.22 -8.14
CA VAL A 379 -3.09 -2.78 -7.89
C VAL A 379 -3.81 -2.27 -9.12
N PRO A 380 -5.16 -2.25 -9.20
CA PRO A 380 -5.76 -1.26 -10.07
C PRO A 380 -5.33 0.08 -9.47
N PHE A 381 -5.30 1.12 -10.30
CA PHE A 381 -5.51 2.51 -9.87
C PHE A 381 -5.74 2.75 -8.38
#